data_AF-A0A7S2W1L1-F1
#
_entry.id   AF-A0A7S2W1L1-F1
#
_cell.length_a   1.000
_cell.length_b   1.000
_cell.length_c   1.000
_cell.angle_alpha   90.00
_cell.angle_beta   90.00
_cell.angle_gamma   90.00
#
_symmetry.space_group_name_H-M   'P 1'
#
loop_
_entity.id
_entity.type
_entity.pdbx_description
1 polymer ?
#
loop_
_entity_poly.entity_id
_entity_poly.type
_entity_poly.pdbx_seq_one_letter_code
_entity_poly.pdbx_strand_id
1 'polypeptide(L)'
;ISFSFVAGVDPIVGLQSAWIMGICTSLAGGRPGMVAGSTGAVAIVLPKVVEKGIGYMFYAIMLAGIIQMAFGALRLGKVVRLIPHPVMVGFCNGLGIVIGVAQFNIFKVRPPSSDDGRRLVETFGAFAPFTNGWDWIDATMGGWMAFHIAITLATYILFPKITKAIPGSLAAIIVSTALEWALVRPIGYKTNTVKDLNSVKGSFPVPVWIDTKFGYKDIMPPLNSETLGIIIAPAITAAAI
;
A
#
# COMPACT_ATOMS: atom_id res chain seq x y z
N ILE A 1 4.25 3.85 1.68
CA ILE A 1 3.55 4.25 2.93
C ILE A 1 2.04 4.13 2.76
N SER A 2 1.36 5.01 2.00
CA SER A 2 -0.11 4.95 1.83
C SER A 2 -0.60 3.61 1.27
N PHE A 3 0.05 3.09 0.22
CA PHE A 3 -0.28 1.79 -0.36
C PHE A 3 -0.04 0.61 0.59
N SER A 4 0.86 0.74 1.56
CA SER A 4 1.06 -0.29 2.59
C SER A 4 -0.16 -0.44 3.49
N PHE A 5 -0.82 0.68 3.82
CA PHE A 5 -2.07 0.66 4.58
C PHE A 5 -3.20 -0.02 3.79
N VAL A 6 -3.29 0.22 2.48
CA VAL A 6 -4.26 -0.45 1.61
C VAL A 6 -3.98 -1.96 1.51
N ALA A 7 -2.71 -2.34 1.44
CA ALA A 7 -2.26 -3.73 1.40
C ALA A 7 -2.31 -4.45 2.76
N GLY A 8 -2.56 -3.72 3.86
CA GLY A 8 -2.60 -4.31 5.20
C GLY A 8 -1.26 -4.68 5.79
N VAL A 9 -0.19 -4.06 5.32
CA VAL A 9 1.17 -4.30 5.81
C VAL A 9 1.77 -3.04 6.41
N ASP A 10 2.77 -3.22 7.25
CA ASP A 10 3.46 -2.10 7.85
C ASP A 10 4.07 -1.18 6.77
N PRO A 11 4.03 0.15 6.96
CA PRO A 11 4.61 1.12 6.04
C PRO A 11 6.07 0.87 5.68
N ILE A 12 6.82 0.24 6.59
CA ILE A 12 8.22 -0.11 6.37
C ILE A 12 8.39 -1.12 5.23
N VAL A 13 7.47 -2.08 5.07
CA VAL A 13 7.53 -3.08 3.99
C VAL A 13 7.40 -2.40 2.63
N GLY A 14 6.48 -1.42 2.51
CA GLY A 14 6.33 -0.64 1.28
C GLY A 14 7.48 0.35 1.03
N LEU A 15 8.12 0.86 2.08
CA LEU A 15 9.31 1.70 1.94
C LEU A 15 10.50 0.87 1.48
N GLN A 16 10.70 -0.30 2.09
CA GLN A 16 11.75 -1.25 1.73
C GLN A 16 11.62 -1.73 0.30
N SER A 17 10.40 -2.09 -0.12
CA SER A 17 10.17 -2.53 -1.51
C SER A 17 10.48 -1.43 -2.52
N ALA A 18 10.15 -0.16 -2.23
CA ALA A 18 10.38 0.94 -3.15
C ALA A 18 11.87 1.15 -3.47
N TRP A 19 12.76 1.20 -2.48
CA TRP A 19 14.17 1.43 -2.74
C TRP A 19 14.89 0.19 -3.27
N ILE A 20 14.52 -1.03 -2.83
CA ILE A 20 15.07 -2.27 -3.38
C ILE A 20 14.71 -2.38 -4.87
N MET A 21 13.45 -2.14 -5.23
CA MET A 21 13.02 -2.11 -6.63
C MET A 21 13.74 -1.02 -7.43
N GLY A 22 13.97 0.15 -6.84
CA GLY A 22 14.75 1.22 -7.46
C GLY A 22 16.16 0.76 -7.84
N ILE A 23 16.87 0.09 -6.93
CA ILE A 23 18.21 -0.46 -7.22
C ILE A 23 18.12 -1.54 -8.29
N CYS A 24 17.25 -2.53 -8.13
CA CYS A 24 17.11 -3.64 -9.09
C CYS A 24 16.79 -3.13 -10.51
N THR A 25 15.85 -2.19 -10.64
CA THR A 25 15.46 -1.64 -11.95
C THR A 25 16.47 -0.65 -12.52
N SER A 26 17.28 0.02 -11.70
CA SER A 26 18.41 0.82 -12.19
C SER A 26 19.51 -0.04 -12.82
N LEU A 27 19.72 -1.26 -12.30
CA LEU A 27 20.75 -2.19 -12.79
C LEU A 27 20.26 -3.05 -13.97
N ALA A 28 19.02 -3.53 -13.90
CA ALA A 28 18.47 -4.52 -14.84
C ALA A 28 17.28 -4.01 -15.68
N GLY A 29 16.92 -2.73 -15.57
CA GLY A 29 15.76 -2.15 -16.26
C GLY A 29 15.98 -1.99 -17.77
N GLY A 30 14.94 -2.30 -18.56
CA GLY A 30 15.00 -2.21 -20.02
C GLY A 30 14.71 -0.83 -20.61
N ARG A 31 14.22 0.13 -19.82
CA ARG A 31 13.86 1.49 -20.29
C ARG A 31 14.46 2.57 -19.39
N PRO A 32 15.52 3.26 -19.84
CA PRO A 32 16.12 4.36 -19.10
C PRO A 32 15.11 5.45 -18.74
N GLY A 33 15.22 5.97 -17.51
CA GLY A 33 14.34 7.03 -16.99
C GLY A 33 12.99 6.56 -16.44
N MET A 34 12.67 5.26 -16.51
CA MET A 34 11.47 4.71 -15.87
C MET A 34 11.76 4.39 -14.40
N VAL A 35 11.02 5.02 -13.49
CA VAL A 35 11.11 4.74 -12.05
C VAL A 35 10.14 3.62 -11.69
N ALA A 36 10.64 2.56 -11.05
CA ALA A 36 9.81 1.50 -10.49
C ALA A 36 9.71 1.62 -8.96
N GLY A 37 8.55 1.30 -8.41
CA GLY A 37 8.30 1.34 -6.97
C GLY A 37 7.01 0.62 -6.61
N SER A 38 6.56 0.79 -5.36
CA SER A 38 5.30 0.20 -4.89
C SER A 38 4.10 0.89 -5.55
N THR A 39 3.32 0.15 -6.33
CA THR A 39 2.11 0.64 -7.01
C THR A 39 0.85 0.29 -6.22
N GLY A 40 -0.18 1.14 -6.30
CA GLY A 40 -1.47 0.87 -5.67
C GLY A 40 -2.20 -0.33 -6.26
N ALA A 41 -1.93 -0.66 -7.52
CA ALA A 41 -2.53 -1.78 -8.22
C ALA A 41 -2.15 -3.13 -7.59
N VAL A 42 -0.88 -3.32 -7.23
CA VAL A 42 -0.43 -4.50 -6.49
C VAL A 42 -0.99 -4.49 -5.07
N ALA A 43 -1.05 -3.33 -4.41
CA ALA A 43 -1.54 -3.22 -3.03
C ALA A 43 -3.00 -3.67 -2.83
N ILE A 44 -3.83 -3.67 -3.89
CA ILE A 44 -5.25 -4.07 -3.82
C ILE A 44 -5.46 -5.58 -3.94
N VAL A 45 -4.49 -6.30 -4.53
CA VAL A 45 -4.63 -7.76 -4.76
C VAL A 45 -4.00 -8.58 -3.63
N LEU A 46 -3.06 -8.00 -2.90
CA LEU A 46 -2.39 -8.64 -1.77
C LEU A 46 -3.26 -8.90 -0.53
N PRO A 47 -4.31 -8.13 -0.20
CA PRO A 47 -4.92 -8.29 1.10
C PRO A 47 -5.57 -9.66 1.34
N LYS A 48 -6.20 -10.26 0.33
CA LYS A 48 -6.70 -11.64 0.40
C LYS A 48 -5.63 -12.69 0.74
N VAL A 49 -4.37 -12.39 0.46
CA VAL A 49 -3.23 -13.24 0.78
C VAL A 49 -2.71 -12.93 2.18
N VAL A 50 -2.63 -11.64 2.51
CA VAL A 50 -2.24 -11.16 3.85
C VAL A 50 -3.22 -11.65 4.91
N GLU A 51 -4.50 -11.81 4.57
CA GLU A 51 -5.53 -12.46 5.38
C GLU A 51 -5.11 -13.86 5.88
N LYS A 52 -4.41 -14.62 5.05
CA LYS A 52 -3.92 -15.96 5.38
C LYS A 52 -2.56 -15.93 6.09
N GLY A 53 -1.91 -14.77 6.09
CA GLY A 53 -0.62 -14.52 6.72
C GLY A 53 0.34 -13.77 5.80
N ILE A 54 1.15 -12.89 6.39
CA ILE A 54 2.13 -12.07 5.67
C ILE A 54 3.19 -12.96 4.97
N GLY A 55 3.49 -14.15 5.50
CA GLY A 55 4.39 -15.11 4.85
C GLY A 55 3.92 -15.55 3.45
N TYR A 56 2.61 -15.78 3.27
CA TYR A 56 2.03 -16.11 1.97
C TYR A 56 2.18 -14.96 0.96
N MET A 57 2.10 -13.71 1.42
CA MET A 57 2.30 -12.52 0.57
C MET A 57 3.72 -12.48 0.00
N PHE A 58 4.75 -12.76 0.82
CA PHE A 58 6.13 -12.82 0.34
C PHE A 58 6.32 -13.89 -0.74
N TYR A 59 5.74 -15.08 -0.55
CA TYR A 59 5.78 -16.13 -1.57
C TYR A 59 5.02 -15.76 -2.84
N ALA A 60 3.85 -15.12 -2.72
CA ALA A 60 3.09 -14.66 -3.87
C ALA A 60 3.88 -13.62 -4.70
N ILE A 61 4.54 -12.66 -4.06
CA ILE A 61 5.36 -11.64 -4.75
C ILE A 61 6.62 -12.27 -5.37
N MET A 62 7.27 -13.20 -4.67
CA MET A 62 8.43 -13.92 -5.21
C MET A 62 8.05 -14.75 -6.44
N LEU A 63 6.93 -15.48 -6.38
CA LEU A 63 6.40 -16.23 -7.50
C LEU A 63 6.02 -15.31 -8.67
N ALA A 64 5.40 -14.15 -8.38
CA ALA A 64 5.11 -13.15 -9.41
C ALA A 64 6.37 -12.68 -10.13
N GLY A 65 7.46 -12.40 -9.40
CA GLY A 65 8.76 -12.05 -9.98
C GLY A 65 9.35 -13.17 -10.85
N ILE A 66 9.24 -14.43 -10.43
CA ILE A 66 9.66 -15.59 -11.23
C ILE A 66 8.85 -15.67 -12.54
N ILE A 67 7.53 -15.49 -12.46
CA ILE A 67 6.65 -15.46 -13.64
C ILE A 67 7.06 -14.31 -14.58
N GLN A 68 7.32 -13.11 -14.06
CA GLN A 68 7.76 -11.96 -14.85
C GLN A 68 9.12 -12.19 -15.52
N MET A 69 10.09 -12.80 -14.82
CA MET A 69 11.37 -13.20 -15.40
C MET A 69 11.19 -14.23 -16.52
N ALA A 70 10.32 -15.22 -16.34
CA ALA A 70 10.01 -16.21 -17.38
C ALA A 70 9.37 -15.56 -18.61
N PHE A 71 8.42 -14.64 -18.43
CA PHE A 71 7.81 -13.88 -19.51
C PHE A 71 8.82 -13.00 -20.27
N GLY A 72 9.76 -12.39 -19.53
CA GLY A 72 10.88 -11.65 -20.10
C GLY A 72 11.80 -12.54 -20.93
N ALA A 73 12.20 -13.70 -20.41
CA ALA A 73 13.05 -14.67 -21.09
C ALA A 73 12.40 -15.22 -22.37
N LEU A 74 11.10 -15.51 -22.32
CA LEU A 74 10.30 -15.97 -23.47
C LEU A 74 9.92 -14.84 -24.44
N ARG A 75 10.29 -13.59 -24.15
CA ARG A 75 9.96 -12.38 -24.95
C ARG A 75 8.46 -12.20 -25.19
N LEU A 76 7.64 -12.60 -24.22
CA LEU A 76 6.17 -12.52 -24.28
C LEU A 76 5.63 -11.09 -24.11
N GLY A 77 6.49 -10.08 -23.93
CA GLY A 77 6.09 -8.67 -23.88
C GLY A 77 5.32 -8.19 -25.13
N LYS A 78 5.47 -8.87 -26.28
CA LYS A 78 4.66 -8.58 -27.48
C LYS A 78 3.17 -8.90 -27.28
N VAL A 79 2.84 -9.91 -26.46
CA VAL A 79 1.47 -10.37 -26.19
C VAL A 79 0.69 -9.32 -25.39
N VAL A 80 1.37 -8.54 -24.54
CA VAL A 80 0.74 -7.44 -23.77
C VAL A 80 0.09 -6.39 -24.69
N ARG A 81 0.57 -6.25 -25.94
CA ARG A 81 -0.05 -5.36 -26.94
C ARG A 81 -1.42 -5.83 -27.43
N LEU A 82 -1.80 -7.08 -27.17
CA LEU A 82 -3.12 -7.62 -27.52
C LEU A 82 -4.20 -7.23 -26.52
N ILE A 83 -3.84 -6.64 -25.36
CA ILE A 83 -4.81 -6.21 -24.35
C ILE A 83 -5.64 -5.05 -24.95
N PRO A 84 -6.97 -5.20 -25.06
CA PRO A 84 -7.82 -4.15 -25.61
C PRO A 84 -7.75 -2.88 -24.76
N HIS A 85 -7.68 -1.72 -25.41
CA HIS A 85 -7.70 -0.41 -24.73
C HIS A 85 -8.89 -0.25 -23.75
N PRO A 86 -10.12 -0.72 -24.06
CA PRO A 86 -11.23 -0.65 -23.11
C PRO A 86 -10.96 -1.38 -21.77
N VAL A 87 -10.21 -2.49 -21.79
CA VAL A 87 -9.86 -3.24 -20.58
C VAL A 87 -8.91 -2.44 -19.70
N MET A 88 -7.91 -1.80 -20.30
CA MET A 88 -6.95 -0.93 -19.59
C MET A 88 -7.65 0.26 -18.94
N VAL A 89 -8.54 0.94 -19.67
CA VAL A 89 -9.32 2.07 -19.13
C VAL A 89 -10.26 1.62 -18.01
N GLY A 90 -10.98 0.51 -18.20
CA GLY A 90 -11.85 -0.07 -17.18
C GLY A 90 -11.09 -0.44 -15.91
N PHE A 91 -9.92 -1.06 -16.06
CA PHE A 91 -9.03 -1.39 -14.95
C PHE A 91 -8.57 -0.13 -14.19
N CYS A 92 -8.06 0.89 -14.89
CA CYS A 92 -7.62 2.14 -14.26
C CYS A 92 -8.76 2.88 -13.54
N ASN A 93 -9.95 2.92 -14.13
CA ASN A 93 -11.13 3.53 -13.51
C ASN A 93 -11.56 2.77 -12.26
N GLY A 94 -11.62 1.43 -12.34
CA GLY A 94 -11.92 0.57 -11.20
C GLY A 94 -10.90 0.75 -10.08
N LEU A 95 -9.61 0.75 -10.42
CA LEU A 95 -8.51 1.01 -9.49
C LEU A 95 -8.67 2.36 -8.79
N GLY A 96 -9.01 3.42 -9.52
CA GLY A 96 -9.27 4.75 -8.97
C GLY A 96 -10.41 4.75 -7.96
N ILE A 97 -11.53 4.09 -8.28
CA ILE A 97 -12.68 3.96 -7.38
C ILE A 97 -12.27 3.18 -6.12
N VAL A 98 -11.58 2.05 -6.28
CA VAL A 98 -11.14 1.22 -5.15
C VAL A 98 -10.22 2.02 -4.21
N ILE A 99 -9.24 2.74 -4.76
CA ILE A 99 -8.34 3.57 -3.95
C ILE A 99 -9.13 4.68 -3.23
N GLY A 100 -10.05 5.33 -3.95
CA GLY A 100 -10.89 6.40 -3.41
C GLY A 100 -11.78 5.92 -2.25
N VAL A 101 -12.45 4.78 -2.41
CA VAL A 101 -13.27 4.18 -1.36
C VAL A 101 -12.40 3.72 -0.18
N ALA A 102 -11.25 3.09 -0.45
CA ALA A 102 -10.36 2.62 0.60
C ALA A 102 -9.85 3.74 1.53
N GLN A 103 -9.81 5.00 1.08
CA GLN A 103 -9.42 6.13 1.93
C GLN A 103 -10.37 6.35 3.11
N PHE A 104 -11.64 5.94 3.02
CA PHE A 104 -12.60 6.13 4.12
C PHE A 104 -12.25 5.32 5.38
N ASN A 105 -11.40 4.29 5.27
CA ASN A 105 -10.94 3.53 6.44
C ASN A 105 -10.19 4.39 7.46
N ILE A 106 -9.58 5.52 7.05
CA ILE A 106 -8.90 6.42 7.99
C ILE A 106 -9.87 7.12 8.97
N PHE A 107 -11.16 7.18 8.62
CA PHE A 107 -12.23 7.74 9.43
C PHE A 107 -12.94 6.70 10.31
N LYS A 108 -12.46 5.45 10.33
CA LYS A 108 -12.99 4.41 11.20
C LYS A 108 -12.13 4.24 12.44
N VAL A 109 -12.78 3.98 13.57
CA VAL A 109 -12.11 3.57 14.80
C VAL A 109 -11.68 2.12 14.62
N ARG A 110 -10.38 1.85 14.78
CA ARG A 110 -9.88 0.47 14.78
C ARG A 110 -10.34 -0.20 16.07
N PRO A 111 -11.08 -1.33 16.02
CA PRO A 111 -11.51 -2.01 17.23
C PRO A 111 -10.28 -2.43 18.05
N PRO A 112 -10.32 -2.34 19.40
CA PRO A 112 -9.25 -2.84 20.25
C PRO A 112 -9.04 -4.32 19.93
N SER A 113 -7.82 -4.68 19.54
CA SER A 113 -7.43 -6.03 19.17
C SER A 113 -7.95 -7.04 20.20
N SER A 114 -8.80 -7.95 19.77
CA SER A 114 -8.96 -9.22 20.48
C SER A 114 -7.94 -10.14 19.85
N ASP A 115 -7.18 -10.88 20.65
CA ASP A 115 -6.05 -11.76 20.32
C ASP A 115 -6.33 -12.87 19.28
N ASP A 116 -7.44 -12.81 18.55
CA ASP A 116 -7.73 -13.71 17.45
C ASP A 116 -7.18 -13.11 16.15
N GLY A 117 -6.15 -13.75 15.58
CA GLY A 117 -5.44 -13.36 14.34
C GLY A 117 -6.34 -13.18 13.11
N ARG A 118 -7.65 -13.40 13.26
CA ARG A 118 -8.72 -13.12 12.31
C ARG A 118 -9.10 -11.64 12.17
N ARG A 119 -8.63 -10.72 13.02
CA ARG A 119 -9.06 -9.29 12.95
C ARG A 119 -8.30 -8.40 11.97
N LEU A 120 -7.14 -8.82 11.47
CA LEU A 120 -6.57 -8.21 10.26
C LEU A 120 -7.38 -8.58 9.02
N VAL A 121 -8.16 -9.67 9.08
CA VAL A 121 -8.78 -10.30 7.90
C VAL A 121 -10.01 -9.53 7.38
N GLU A 122 -10.83 -8.94 8.25
CA GLU A 122 -11.98 -8.12 7.83
C GLU A 122 -11.62 -6.70 7.38
N THR A 123 -10.36 -6.30 7.57
CA THR A 123 -9.91 -4.92 7.30
C THR A 123 -9.79 -4.63 5.81
N PHE A 124 -9.72 -5.67 4.97
CA PHE A 124 -9.22 -5.52 3.62
C PHE A 124 -10.19 -5.91 2.51
N GLY A 125 -10.85 -4.87 2.01
CA GLY A 125 -11.59 -4.87 0.76
C GLY A 125 -11.77 -3.43 0.34
N ALA A 126 -11.88 -3.19 -0.97
CA ALA A 126 -12.13 -1.86 -1.50
C ALA A 126 -13.28 -1.13 -0.79
N PHE A 127 -14.31 -1.87 -0.38
CA PHE A 127 -15.53 -1.39 0.25
C PHE A 127 -15.62 -1.69 1.76
N ALA A 128 -14.55 -2.20 2.37
CA ALA A 128 -14.48 -2.49 3.81
C ALA A 128 -14.94 -1.32 4.70
N PRO A 129 -14.65 -0.04 4.41
CA PRO A 129 -15.14 1.08 5.24
C PRO A 129 -16.66 1.13 5.42
N PHE A 130 -17.43 0.51 4.51
CA PHE A 130 -18.89 0.52 4.54
C PHE A 130 -19.50 -0.81 4.96
N THR A 131 -18.72 -1.90 4.99
CA THR A 131 -19.21 -3.26 5.27
C THR A 131 -18.67 -3.85 6.57
N ASN A 132 -17.58 -3.31 7.12
CA ASN A 132 -16.92 -3.85 8.31
C ASN A 132 -17.67 -3.61 9.63
N GLY A 133 -18.72 -2.79 9.63
CA GLY A 133 -19.50 -2.47 10.83
C GLY A 133 -18.73 -1.70 11.91
N TRP A 134 -17.54 -1.16 11.59
CA TRP A 134 -16.74 -0.42 12.57
C TRP A 134 -17.35 0.95 12.86
N ASP A 135 -17.14 1.44 14.07
CA ASP A 135 -17.58 2.77 14.45
C ASP A 135 -16.79 3.84 13.69
N TRP A 136 -17.49 4.92 13.31
CA TRP A 136 -16.85 6.10 12.76
C TRP A 136 -16.16 6.87 13.89
N ILE A 137 -15.06 7.57 13.57
CA ILE A 137 -14.42 8.47 14.54
C ILE A 137 -15.37 9.58 14.97
N ASP A 138 -15.11 10.15 16.15
CA ASP A 138 -15.88 11.28 16.67
C ASP A 138 -15.98 12.41 15.64
N ALA A 139 -17.15 13.06 15.57
CA ALA A 139 -17.43 14.11 14.59
C ALA A 139 -16.41 15.26 14.65
N THR A 140 -15.90 15.58 15.84
CA THR A 140 -14.89 16.63 16.02
C THR A 140 -13.57 16.24 15.39
N MET A 141 -13.13 15.01 15.64
CA MET A 141 -11.90 14.47 15.05
C MET A 141 -12.05 14.31 13.52
N GLY A 142 -13.20 13.84 13.06
CA GLY A 142 -13.55 13.76 11.65
C GLY A 142 -13.52 15.12 10.96
N GLY A 143 -14.02 16.17 11.62
CA GLY A 143 -13.94 17.55 11.13
C GLY A 143 -12.50 18.03 10.94
N TRP A 144 -11.63 17.78 11.92
CA TRP A 144 -10.21 18.11 11.81
C TRP A 144 -9.50 17.31 10.72
N MET A 145 -9.81 16.03 10.56
CA MET A 145 -9.24 15.21 9.47
C MET A 145 -9.71 15.69 8.09
N ALA A 146 -10.99 16.02 7.94
CA ALA A 146 -11.53 16.61 6.71
C ALA A 146 -10.88 17.96 6.39
N PHE A 147 -10.64 18.80 7.40
CA PHE A 147 -9.92 20.06 7.26
C PHE A 147 -8.49 19.86 6.74
N HIS A 148 -7.74 18.90 7.30
CA HIS A 148 -6.41 18.57 6.80
C HIS A 148 -6.44 18.07 5.36
N ILE A 149 -7.43 17.24 4.99
CA ILE A 149 -7.60 16.78 3.59
C ILE A 149 -7.84 17.97 2.66
N ALA A 150 -8.73 18.89 3.04
CA ALA A 150 -9.03 20.08 2.26
C ALA A 150 -7.79 20.97 2.07
N ILE A 151 -7.01 21.21 3.13
CA ILE A 151 -5.77 22.00 3.04
C ILE A 151 -4.69 21.28 2.22
N THR A 152 -4.57 19.96 2.37
CA THR A 152 -3.63 19.16 1.59
C THR A 152 -3.96 19.26 0.11
N LEU A 153 -5.25 19.13 -0.25
CA LEU A 153 -5.71 19.25 -1.63
C LEU A 153 -5.54 20.67 -2.18
N ALA A 154 -5.89 21.69 -1.39
CA ALA A 154 -5.71 23.09 -1.76
C ALA A 154 -4.23 23.40 -2.00
N THR A 155 -3.34 22.98 -1.10
CA THR A 155 -1.89 23.16 -1.26
C THR A 155 -1.36 22.42 -2.48
N TYR A 156 -1.77 21.17 -2.68
CA TYR A 156 -1.37 20.37 -3.84
C TYR A 156 -1.73 21.05 -5.17
N ILE A 157 -2.91 21.68 -5.26
CA ILE A 157 -3.40 22.33 -6.49
C ILE A 157 -2.84 23.75 -6.67
N LEU A 158 -2.77 24.54 -5.58
CA LEU A 158 -2.43 25.96 -5.64
C LEU A 158 -0.93 26.22 -5.57
N PHE A 159 -0.17 25.43 -4.81
CA PHE A 159 1.24 25.66 -4.59
C PHE A 159 2.08 25.57 -5.89
N PRO A 160 1.87 24.58 -6.79
CA PRO A 160 2.58 24.52 -8.07
C PRO A 160 2.28 25.71 -9.00
N LYS A 161 1.19 26.45 -8.78
CA LYS A 161 0.86 27.66 -9.54
C LYS A 161 1.68 28.88 -9.08
N ILE A 162 2.21 28.84 -7.86
CA ILE A 162 3.09 29.88 -7.31
C ILE A 162 4.55 29.58 -7.67
N THR A 163 4.99 28.33 -7.45
CA THR A 163 6.36 27.90 -7.76
C THR A 163 6.39 26.49 -8.32
N LYS A 164 7.27 26.26 -9.31
CA LYS A 164 7.50 24.94 -9.92
C LYS A 164 8.73 24.24 -9.35
N ALA A 165 9.47 24.87 -8.44
CA ALA A 165 10.72 24.33 -7.89
C ALA A 165 10.49 23.11 -6.99
N ILE A 166 9.34 23.05 -6.31
CA ILE A 166 9.01 21.99 -5.35
C ILE A 166 7.71 21.31 -5.79
N PRO A 167 7.65 19.96 -5.82
CA PRO A 167 6.41 19.24 -6.11
C PRO A 167 5.28 19.60 -5.13
N GLY A 168 4.08 19.81 -5.64
CA GLY A 168 2.92 20.18 -4.82
C GLY A 168 2.58 19.16 -3.73
N SER A 169 2.84 17.87 -3.95
CA SER A 169 2.66 16.81 -2.96
C SER A 169 3.60 16.95 -1.76
N LEU A 170 4.86 17.32 -1.99
CA LEU A 170 5.83 17.56 -0.92
C LEU A 170 5.45 18.78 -0.10
N ALA A 171 5.07 19.87 -0.77
CA ALA A 171 4.57 21.07 -0.11
C ALA A 171 3.32 20.78 0.74
N ALA A 172 2.37 20.00 0.21
CA ALA A 172 1.15 19.64 0.92
C ALA A 172 1.42 18.84 2.21
N ILE A 173 2.36 17.88 2.18
CA ILE A 173 2.76 17.12 3.39
C ILE A 173 3.35 18.05 4.45
N ILE A 174 4.26 18.95 4.06
CA ILE A 174 4.91 19.90 4.98
C ILE A 174 3.87 20.81 5.61
N VAL A 175 3.01 21.43 4.79
CA VAL A 175 1.97 22.35 5.26
C VAL A 175 0.98 21.64 6.18
N SER A 176 0.50 20.45 5.81
CA SER A 176 -0.43 19.68 6.64
C SER A 176 0.19 19.26 7.98
N THR A 177 1.47 18.89 7.99
CA THR A 177 2.18 18.49 9.22
C THR A 177 2.44 19.69 10.13
N ALA A 178 2.83 20.82 9.55
CA ALA A 178 3.01 22.07 10.28
C ALA A 178 1.69 22.52 10.91
N LEU A 179 0.57 22.39 10.19
CA LEU A 179 -0.74 22.78 10.67
C LEU A 179 -1.22 21.91 11.86
N GLU A 180 -1.09 20.59 11.75
CA GLU A 180 -1.43 19.65 12.83
C GLU A 180 -0.68 20.01 14.12
N TRP A 181 0.62 20.33 14.00
CA TRP A 181 1.47 20.60 15.16
C TRP A 181 1.33 22.02 15.71
N ALA A 182 1.11 23.01 14.85
CA ALA A 182 1.03 24.42 15.25
C ALA A 182 -0.37 24.85 15.72
N LEU A 183 -1.44 24.23 15.21
CA LEU A 183 -2.81 24.63 15.51
C LEU A 183 -3.58 23.54 16.25
N VAL A 184 -3.67 22.33 15.67
CA VAL A 184 -4.62 21.31 16.16
C VAL A 184 -4.21 20.76 17.52
N ARG A 185 -2.93 20.39 17.67
CA ARG A 185 -2.41 19.83 18.93
C ARG A 185 -2.38 20.82 20.10
N PRO A 186 -1.96 22.09 19.92
CA PRO A 186 -1.99 23.07 21.01
C PRO A 186 -3.39 23.39 21.52
N ILE A 187 -4.42 23.29 20.67
CA ILE A 187 -5.83 23.50 21.04
C ILE A 187 -6.42 22.26 21.76
N GLY A 188 -5.65 21.18 21.90
CA GLY A 188 -6.01 19.98 22.66
C GLY A 188 -6.66 18.87 21.82
N TYR A 189 -6.82 19.07 20.51
CA TYR A 189 -7.30 18.03 19.60
C TYR A 189 -6.14 17.18 19.06
N LYS A 190 -6.43 15.94 18.67
CA LYS A 190 -5.45 15.03 18.07
C LYS A 190 -6.08 14.32 16.88
N THR A 191 -5.41 14.39 15.73
CA THR A 191 -5.77 13.56 14.57
C THR A 191 -4.91 12.29 14.53
N ASN A 192 -5.38 11.28 13.80
CA ASN A 192 -4.63 10.04 13.60
C ASN A 192 -3.37 10.31 12.79
N THR A 193 -2.20 9.97 13.33
CA THR A 193 -0.93 10.07 12.60
C THR A 193 -0.52 8.72 12.02
N VAL A 194 0.40 8.74 11.05
CA VAL A 194 0.98 7.53 10.46
C VAL A 194 1.54 6.58 11.53
N LYS A 195 2.10 7.14 12.62
CA LYS A 195 2.64 6.38 13.75
C LYS A 195 1.56 5.68 14.56
N ASP A 196 0.38 6.27 14.68
CA ASP A 196 -0.74 5.69 15.43
C ASP A 196 -1.38 4.54 14.64
N LEU A 197 -1.25 4.57 13.31
CA LEU A 197 -1.81 3.55 12.43
C LEU A 197 -0.94 2.29 12.34
N ASN A 198 0.39 2.43 12.23
CA ASN A 198 1.34 1.31 12.22
C ASN A 198 2.76 1.76 12.60
N SER A 199 3.62 0.80 12.95
CA SER A 199 5.02 1.08 13.25
C SER A 199 5.78 1.53 12.00
N VAL A 200 6.44 2.69 12.10
CA VAL A 200 7.34 3.24 11.05
C VAL A 200 8.82 2.96 11.38
N LYS A 201 9.11 2.44 12.58
CA LYS A 201 10.48 2.07 12.96
C LYS A 201 10.91 0.83 12.19
N GLY A 202 12.17 0.79 11.78
CA GLY A 202 12.82 -0.49 11.55
C GLY A 202 14.27 -0.40 11.14
N SER A 203 14.77 -1.53 10.68
CA SER A 203 16.18 -1.78 10.38
C SER A 203 16.38 -2.06 8.90
N PHE A 204 17.64 -2.22 8.52
CA PHE A 204 17.97 -2.75 7.20
C PHE A 204 17.24 -4.09 6.96
N PRO A 205 16.65 -4.30 5.77
CA PRO A 205 15.94 -5.54 5.48
C PRO A 205 16.94 -6.68 5.42
N VAL A 206 16.61 -7.75 6.12
CA VAL A 206 17.28 -9.03 6.02
C VAL A 206 16.39 -9.98 5.23
N PRO A 207 16.95 -10.98 4.51
CA PRO A 207 16.14 -11.99 3.88
C PRO A 207 15.17 -12.62 4.88
N VAL A 208 13.90 -12.72 4.50
CA VAL A 208 12.78 -13.18 5.35
C VAL A 208 13.00 -14.55 6.01
N TRP A 209 13.85 -15.40 5.42
CA TRP A 209 14.23 -16.72 5.92
C TRP A 209 15.26 -16.69 7.06
N ILE A 210 15.96 -15.57 7.20
CA ILE A 210 17.04 -15.34 8.18
C ILE A 210 16.60 -14.31 9.22
N ASP A 211 15.45 -13.66 9.00
CA ASP A 211 14.97 -12.61 9.87
C ASP A 211 14.48 -13.15 11.22
N THR A 212 15.26 -12.87 12.25
CA THR A 212 14.88 -13.08 13.65
C THR A 212 14.32 -11.82 14.31
N LYS A 213 14.39 -10.64 13.64
CA LYS A 213 14.04 -9.34 14.23
C LYS A 213 12.57 -8.97 14.09
N PHE A 214 11.92 -9.33 12.98
CA PHE A 214 10.48 -9.13 12.79
C PHE A 214 9.69 -10.43 12.88
N GLY A 215 10.35 -11.54 13.26
CA GLY A 215 9.73 -12.86 13.35
C GLY A 215 9.27 -13.41 12.00
N TYR A 216 9.73 -12.84 10.87
CA TYR A 216 9.29 -13.28 9.54
C TYR A 216 9.64 -14.75 9.29
N LYS A 217 10.74 -15.25 9.86
CA LYS A 217 11.12 -16.66 9.79
C LYS A 217 10.08 -17.59 10.39
N ASP A 218 9.47 -17.21 11.50
CA ASP A 218 8.55 -18.06 12.26
C ASP A 218 7.11 -18.03 11.70
N ILE A 219 6.80 -17.04 10.86
CA ILE A 219 5.50 -16.92 10.17
C ILE A 219 5.53 -17.43 8.72
N MET A 220 6.68 -17.93 8.24
CA MET A 220 6.79 -18.47 6.90
C MET A 220 6.06 -19.82 6.81
N PRO A 221 5.03 -19.94 5.95
CA PRO A 221 4.31 -21.19 5.82
C PRO A 221 5.20 -22.25 5.15
N PRO A 222 4.97 -23.55 5.40
CA PRO A 222 5.70 -24.61 4.71
C PRO A 222 5.42 -24.55 3.20
N LEU A 223 6.45 -24.81 2.39
CA LEU A 223 6.30 -24.95 0.94
C LEU A 223 5.65 -26.31 0.61
N ASN A 224 4.32 -26.34 0.65
CA ASN A 224 3.49 -27.49 0.26
C ASN A 224 2.51 -27.10 -0.86
N SER A 225 1.75 -28.08 -1.36
CA SER A 225 0.75 -27.87 -2.42
C SER A 225 -0.38 -26.92 -2.01
N GLU A 226 -0.72 -26.88 -0.73
CA GLU A 226 -1.75 -25.99 -0.18
C GLU A 226 -1.30 -24.52 -0.22
N THR A 227 -0.09 -24.24 0.28
CA THR A 227 0.56 -22.93 0.18
C THR A 227 0.66 -22.49 -1.27
N LEU A 228 1.06 -23.39 -2.17
CA LEU A 228 1.12 -23.09 -3.59
C LEU A 228 -0.26 -22.75 -4.17
N GLY A 229 -1.30 -23.52 -3.84
CA GLY A 229 -2.68 -23.26 -4.24
C GLY A 229 -3.21 -21.90 -3.76
N ILE A 230 -2.77 -21.45 -2.59
CA ILE A 230 -3.12 -20.13 -2.03
C ILE A 230 -2.44 -18.99 -2.80
N ILE A 231 -1.16 -19.13 -3.13
CA ILE A 231 -0.35 -18.02 -3.68
C ILE A 231 -0.41 -17.89 -5.21
N ILE A 232 -0.76 -18.95 -5.95
CA ILE A 232 -0.72 -18.95 -7.42
C ILE A 232 -1.59 -17.84 -8.02
N ALA A 233 -2.87 -17.78 -7.66
CA ALA A 233 -3.80 -16.81 -8.27
C ALA A 233 -3.39 -15.35 -7.95
N PRO A 234 -3.05 -15.00 -6.69
CA PRO A 234 -2.49 -13.70 -6.37
C PRO A 234 -1.18 -13.40 -7.09
N ALA A 235 -0.28 -14.38 -7.23
CA ALA A 235 1.01 -14.20 -7.92
C ALA A 235 0.82 -13.92 -9.41
N ILE A 236 -0.07 -14.63 -10.09
CA ILE A 236 -0.41 -14.37 -11.50
C ILE A 236 -1.00 -12.97 -11.65
N THR A 237 -1.93 -12.60 -10.75
CA THR A 237 -2.56 -11.27 -10.79
C THR A 237 -1.52 -10.16 -10.56
N ALA A 238 -0.65 -10.32 -9.56
CA ALA A 238 0.44 -9.38 -9.27
C ALA A 238 1.50 -9.33 -10.39
N ALA A 239 1.74 -10.44 -11.09
CA ALA A 239 2.66 -10.48 -12.22
C ALA A 239 2.11 -9.76 -13.47
N ALA A 240 0.77 -9.78 -13.64
CA ALA A 240 0.07 -9.18 -14.77
C ALA A 240 -0.14 -7.67 -14.66
N ILE A 241 -0.04 -7.12 -13.45
CA ILE A 241 -0.16 -5.69 -13.12
C ILE A 241 1.20 -5.00 -13.25
#